data_AF-A0AB37WSY0-F1
#
_entry.id   AF-A0AB37WSY0-F1
#
_cell.length_a   1.000
_cell.length_b   1.000
_cell.length_c   1.000
_cell.angle_alpha   90.00
_cell.angle_beta   90.00
_cell.angle_gamma   90.00
#
_symmetry.space_group_name_H-M   'P 1'
#
loop_
_entity.id
_entity.type
_entity.pdbx_description
1 polymer ?
#
loop_
_entity_poly.entity_id
_entity_poly.type
_entity_poly.pdbx_seq_one_letter_code
_entity_poly.pdbx_strand_id
1 'polypeptide(L)'
;MRHSHWGRYNTFYGLSFTTTLSTVLLLSQLNEWRVTGELFTLANRFPGSAALVVQLLAAFFGLLHLAVICKLMNYALRLRLANVSVSLDVLRTWVDMSIMRVDWDLPLRFFFPSVLVVLLSLVPAALWAGSMTPSVSRTVGGGMLLIPSYEDVSMIKEYPMMIGSSGPSMRSQKGFFTYSVGQQQSSQLLASAAQASSFGMDSHVHRKLDNTRFSYRGRSYGVGAAVGLKDQAITSNSQIAGYIYEEAGYVANVTCAYNATSNFTLSGPVNEWIYAASGNLPDSEEGPEYSNYIGHDGKAIVAMGVAYSDRSPRRYLSIAAGEAYSFLNTTQCEFDFTPTLFNVTVDVGNLSITVKPIRTIPDFNPQRNITRTVVRQYELMSNDMTNLYVSLLGEAFNSSIAAYKMSRASATNQTIDAIPQEEATLAGLTNSMVAMADDMLVAYASAQLMVGRMFTQQPAKVYVYALQFGQPSYIYAIFSLNLVIIIAVVCEAFRTTGWSNLGRFNYLDPRDLIIAASRGGGDIAAAADDIMERREGKRMRHIWLLSDPDEGNGSLIVNLRGDQNGHVKIEVGAGQCEKDAERDVDSEYPADEKTMYTEPGVAAERGPLTPKTPMKMKVGISGSK
;
A
#
# COMPACT_ATOMS: atom_id res chain seq x y z
N MET A 1 49.02 31.80 -16.12
CA MET A 1 48.89 30.33 -16.32
C MET A 1 47.41 29.96 -16.34
N ARG A 2 46.95 29.08 -17.25
CA ARG A 2 45.55 28.58 -17.25
C ARG A 2 45.46 27.28 -16.45
N HIS A 3 44.56 27.23 -15.46
CA HIS A 3 44.14 25.97 -14.83
C HIS A 3 43.43 25.08 -15.89
N SER A 4 43.59 23.76 -15.84
CA SER A 4 42.97 22.89 -16.85
C SER A 4 41.44 22.93 -16.75
N HIS A 5 40.77 22.84 -17.90
CA HIS A 5 39.30 22.84 -17.99
C HIS A 5 38.69 21.72 -17.14
N TRP A 6 39.34 20.55 -17.12
CA TRP A 6 38.90 19.40 -16.32
C TRP A 6 38.87 19.70 -14.82
N GLY A 7 39.94 20.24 -14.25
CA GLY A 7 40.00 20.55 -12.81
C GLY A 7 38.94 21.57 -12.37
N ARG A 8 38.64 22.55 -13.23
CA ARG A 8 37.56 23.52 -13.01
C ARG A 8 36.18 22.86 -13.05
N TYR A 9 35.84 22.13 -14.12
CA TYR A 9 34.45 21.72 -14.36
C TYR A 9 34.04 20.31 -13.91
N ASN A 10 34.97 19.37 -13.68
CA ASN A 10 34.66 17.94 -13.45
C ASN A 10 33.50 17.69 -12.45
N THR A 11 33.58 18.30 -11.27
CA THR A 11 32.57 18.15 -10.20
C THR A 11 31.16 18.61 -10.60
N PHE A 12 31.03 19.58 -11.50
CA PHE A 12 29.72 20.07 -11.96
C PHE A 12 29.06 19.11 -12.96
N TYR A 13 29.80 18.22 -13.63
CA TYR A 13 29.19 17.16 -14.44
C TYR A 13 28.36 16.18 -13.60
N GLY A 14 28.63 16.07 -12.29
CA GLY A 14 27.78 15.33 -11.34
C GLY A 14 26.33 15.83 -11.30
N LEU A 15 26.09 17.11 -11.61
CA LEU A 15 24.73 17.66 -11.74
C LEU A 15 23.98 17.09 -12.94
N SER A 16 24.67 16.71 -14.02
CA SER A 16 23.98 16.13 -15.19
C SER A 16 23.25 14.83 -14.81
N PHE A 17 23.85 14.01 -13.95
CA PHE A 17 23.24 12.77 -13.48
C PHE A 17 22.03 13.02 -12.56
N THR A 18 22.18 13.90 -11.56
CA THR A 18 21.11 14.21 -10.59
C THR A 18 19.94 14.98 -11.22
N THR A 19 20.18 15.76 -12.28
CA THR A 19 19.13 16.43 -13.05
C THR A 19 18.42 15.52 -14.04
N THR A 20 19.13 14.63 -14.75
CA THR A 20 18.45 13.61 -15.58
C THR A 20 17.59 12.68 -14.74
N LEU A 21 18.06 12.29 -13.54
CA LEU A 21 17.31 11.38 -12.68
C LEU A 21 16.09 12.05 -12.03
N SER A 22 16.21 13.31 -11.57
CA SER A 22 15.06 14.05 -11.02
C SER A 22 14.03 14.45 -12.07
N THR A 23 14.44 14.75 -13.30
CA THR A 23 13.49 14.97 -14.43
C THR A 23 12.77 13.69 -14.85
N VAL A 24 13.47 12.54 -14.88
CA VAL A 24 12.82 11.24 -15.13
C VAL A 24 11.82 10.87 -14.03
N LEU A 25 12.13 11.10 -12.74
CA LEU A 25 11.17 10.89 -11.64
C LEU A 25 9.95 11.82 -11.74
N LEU A 26 10.15 13.09 -12.12
CA LEU A 26 9.06 14.04 -12.34
C LEU A 26 8.16 13.63 -13.52
N LEU A 27 8.75 13.24 -14.66
CA LEU A 27 8.00 12.75 -15.83
C LEU A 27 7.28 11.43 -15.54
N SER A 28 7.90 10.52 -14.78
CA SER A 28 7.27 9.29 -14.27
C SER A 28 6.02 9.60 -13.44
N GLN A 29 6.12 10.59 -12.54
CA GLN A 29 5.00 11.01 -11.68
C GLN A 29 3.88 11.71 -12.46
N LEU A 30 4.21 12.51 -13.49
CA LEU A 30 3.24 13.21 -14.34
C LEU A 30 2.51 12.26 -15.31
N ASN A 31 3.21 11.27 -15.84
CA ASN A 31 2.65 10.24 -16.73
C ASN A 31 2.03 9.04 -15.96
N GLU A 32 1.90 9.18 -14.64
CA GLU A 32 1.47 8.13 -13.69
C GLU A 32 2.16 6.76 -13.83
N TRP A 33 3.38 6.70 -14.38
CA TRP A 33 4.05 5.44 -14.71
C TRP A 33 4.34 4.60 -13.45
N ARG A 34 3.81 3.37 -13.42
CA ARG A 34 3.99 2.41 -12.31
C ARG A 34 4.64 1.13 -12.83
N VAL A 35 5.46 0.50 -12.01
CA VAL A 35 6.15 -0.76 -12.36
C VAL A 35 5.38 -1.97 -11.82
N THR A 36 4.95 -2.86 -12.71
CA THR A 36 4.34 -4.16 -12.44
C THR A 36 5.33 -5.30 -12.68
N GLY A 37 4.89 -6.55 -12.59
CA GLY A 37 5.71 -7.72 -12.92
C GLY A 37 6.77 -8.05 -11.88
N GLU A 38 7.90 -8.63 -12.32
CA GLU A 38 8.90 -9.23 -11.42
C GLU A 38 9.48 -8.23 -10.42
N LEU A 39 9.74 -6.98 -10.83
CA LEU A 39 10.26 -5.92 -9.95
C LEU A 39 9.34 -5.64 -8.76
N PHE A 40 8.01 -5.65 -8.95
CA PHE A 40 7.04 -5.57 -7.86
C PHE A 40 7.13 -6.77 -6.92
N THR A 41 7.26 -7.99 -7.46
CA THR A 41 7.39 -9.19 -6.62
C THR A 41 8.71 -9.23 -5.84
N LEU A 42 9.81 -8.73 -6.42
CA LEU A 42 11.13 -8.70 -5.79
C LEU A 42 11.15 -7.70 -4.63
N ALA A 43 10.63 -6.48 -4.85
CA ALA A 43 10.57 -5.44 -3.83
C ALA A 43 9.71 -5.86 -2.63
N ASN A 44 8.53 -6.46 -2.88
CA ASN A 44 7.65 -6.93 -1.80
C ASN A 44 8.17 -8.19 -1.10
N ARG A 45 8.95 -9.04 -1.77
CA ARG A 45 9.57 -10.23 -1.16
C ARG A 45 10.79 -9.89 -0.29
N PHE A 46 11.54 -8.85 -0.65
CA PHE A 46 12.75 -8.42 0.08
C PHE A 46 12.76 -6.91 0.37
N PRO A 47 11.80 -6.39 1.15
CA PRO A 47 11.65 -4.93 1.36
C PRO A 47 12.87 -4.30 2.05
N GLY A 48 13.54 -5.02 2.94
CA GLY A 48 14.79 -4.55 3.58
C GLY A 48 15.94 -4.37 2.58
N SER A 49 16.09 -5.28 1.61
CA SER A 49 17.10 -5.17 0.55
C SER A 49 16.79 -4.03 -0.40
N ALA A 50 15.51 -3.83 -0.77
CA ALA A 50 15.09 -2.69 -1.58
C ALA A 50 15.35 -1.34 -0.87
N ALA A 51 15.03 -1.24 0.43
CA ALA A 51 15.31 -0.06 1.24
C ALA A 51 16.81 0.24 1.35
N LEU A 52 17.66 -0.79 1.53
CA LEU A 52 19.12 -0.63 1.59
C LEU A 52 19.69 -0.12 0.27
N VAL A 53 19.24 -0.64 -0.88
CA VAL A 53 19.66 -0.16 -2.21
C VAL A 53 19.23 1.30 -2.42
N VAL A 54 18.00 1.66 -2.04
CA VAL A 54 17.52 3.06 -2.07
C VAL A 54 18.37 3.97 -1.20
N GLN A 55 18.74 3.55 0.02
CA GLN A 55 19.59 4.33 0.93
C GLN A 55 21.01 4.54 0.37
N LEU A 56 21.64 3.51 -0.20
CA LEU A 56 22.96 3.64 -0.82
C LEU A 56 22.95 4.60 -2.02
N LEU A 57 21.95 4.48 -2.90
CA LEU A 57 21.77 5.39 -4.03
C LEU A 57 21.50 6.83 -3.57
N ALA A 58 20.62 7.02 -2.60
CA ALA A 58 20.30 8.33 -2.05
C ALA A 58 21.48 9.02 -1.36
N ALA A 59 22.31 8.26 -0.64
CA ALA A 59 23.55 8.76 -0.05
C ALA A 59 24.55 9.20 -1.14
N PHE A 60 24.70 8.42 -2.21
CA PHE A 60 25.56 8.76 -3.35
C PHE A 60 25.10 10.02 -4.09
N PHE A 61 23.80 10.16 -4.38
CA PHE A 61 23.27 11.36 -5.04
C PHE A 61 23.26 12.59 -4.13
N GLY A 62 23.06 12.40 -2.83
CA GLY A 62 23.29 13.44 -1.83
C GLY A 62 24.75 13.93 -1.85
N LEU A 63 25.72 13.01 -1.82
CA LEU A 63 27.15 13.34 -1.89
C LEU A 63 27.52 14.13 -3.15
N LEU A 64 26.93 13.81 -4.32
CA LEU A 64 27.12 14.61 -5.54
C LEU A 64 26.61 16.05 -5.39
N HIS A 65 25.46 16.28 -4.74
CA HIS A 65 24.98 17.63 -4.44
C HIS A 65 25.91 18.36 -3.45
N LEU A 66 26.38 17.69 -2.40
CA LEU A 66 27.31 18.28 -1.43
C LEU A 66 28.66 18.65 -2.07
N ALA A 67 29.24 17.79 -2.90
CA ALA A 67 30.50 18.04 -3.59
C ALA A 67 30.43 19.29 -4.48
N VAL A 68 29.28 19.55 -5.11
CA VAL A 68 29.03 20.77 -5.88
C VAL A 68 28.93 22.00 -4.97
N ILE A 69 28.16 21.93 -3.88
CA ILE A 69 27.98 23.04 -2.92
C ILE A 69 29.32 23.41 -2.27
N CYS A 70 30.08 22.43 -1.79
CA CYS A 70 31.41 22.61 -1.21
C CYS A 70 32.38 23.27 -2.19
N LYS A 71 32.33 22.89 -3.48
CA LYS A 71 33.17 23.49 -4.52
C LYS A 71 32.77 24.94 -4.84
N LEU A 72 31.47 25.25 -4.91
CA LEU A 72 30.98 26.63 -5.02
C LEU A 72 31.45 27.48 -3.85
N MET A 73 31.29 26.98 -2.62
CA MET A 73 31.74 27.68 -1.41
C MET A 73 33.25 27.92 -1.45
N ASN A 74 34.08 26.91 -1.72
CA ASN A 74 35.52 27.07 -1.86
C ASN A 74 35.89 28.12 -2.94
N TYR A 75 35.25 28.08 -4.11
CA TYR A 75 35.50 29.06 -5.18
C TYR A 75 35.09 30.50 -4.80
N ALA A 76 33.94 30.69 -4.16
CA ALA A 76 33.51 32.00 -3.66
C ALA A 76 34.43 32.52 -2.54
N LEU A 77 34.87 31.64 -1.64
CA LEU A 77 35.75 31.97 -0.51
C LEU A 77 37.17 32.33 -0.97
N ARG A 78 37.74 31.63 -1.96
CA ARG A 78 39.03 32.03 -2.58
C ARG A 78 38.96 33.41 -3.22
N LEU A 79 37.91 33.70 -3.98
CA LEU A 79 37.72 35.01 -4.62
C LEU A 79 37.53 36.14 -3.58
N ARG A 80 36.97 35.83 -2.41
CA ARG A 80 36.89 36.77 -1.28
C ARG A 80 38.25 36.97 -0.59
N LEU A 81 38.98 35.89 -0.32
CA LEU A 81 40.28 35.91 0.36
C LEU A 81 41.34 36.66 -0.47
N ALA A 82 41.24 36.63 -1.80
CA ALA A 82 42.08 37.41 -2.71
C ALA A 82 41.88 38.94 -2.62
N ASN A 83 40.81 39.42 -1.98
CA ASN A 83 40.43 40.84 -1.91
C ASN A 83 40.24 41.36 -0.47
N VAL A 84 40.32 40.50 0.55
CA VAL A 84 39.98 40.85 1.95
C VAL A 84 40.90 40.10 2.92
N SER A 85 41.53 40.81 3.83
CA SER A 85 42.27 40.23 4.97
C SER A 85 41.31 39.69 6.04
N VAL A 86 41.55 38.47 6.51
CA VAL A 86 40.62 37.70 7.38
C VAL A 86 41.40 37.10 8.56
N SER A 87 40.78 37.04 9.75
CA SER A 87 41.40 36.44 10.94
C SER A 87 41.44 34.90 10.86
N LEU A 88 42.39 34.30 11.57
CA LEU A 88 42.62 32.84 11.54
C LEU A 88 41.38 32.03 11.98
N ASP A 89 40.64 32.48 13.00
CA ASP A 89 39.40 31.82 13.42
C ASP A 89 38.34 31.81 12.30
N VAL A 90 38.17 32.94 11.61
CA VAL A 90 37.22 33.04 10.50
C VAL A 90 37.69 32.20 9.32
N LEU A 91 39.00 32.15 9.05
CA LEU A 91 39.56 31.25 8.03
C LEU A 91 39.33 29.76 8.39
N ARG A 92 39.47 29.36 9.66
CA ARG A 92 39.12 28.00 10.15
C ARG A 92 37.65 27.69 9.87
N THR A 93 36.71 28.60 10.19
CA THR A 93 35.29 28.38 9.85
C THR A 93 35.04 28.22 8.35
N TRP A 94 35.80 28.94 7.51
CA TRP A 94 35.67 28.89 6.06
C TRP A 94 36.23 27.57 5.49
N VAL A 95 37.26 27.00 6.12
CA VAL A 95 37.70 25.62 5.90
C VAL A 95 36.59 24.65 6.30
N ASP A 96 36.15 24.68 7.56
CA ASP A 96 35.20 23.73 8.13
C ASP A 96 33.86 23.69 7.37
N MET A 97 33.31 24.85 7.02
CA MET A 97 32.09 24.94 6.20
C MET A 97 32.27 24.43 4.76
N SER A 98 33.50 24.50 4.20
CA SER A 98 33.80 24.03 2.84
C SER A 98 34.20 22.54 2.77
N ILE A 99 34.49 21.91 3.91
CA ILE A 99 34.66 20.46 4.07
C ILE A 99 33.38 19.80 4.63
N MET A 100 32.49 20.59 5.24
CA MET A 100 31.34 20.13 6.05
C MET A 100 31.76 19.33 7.29
N ARG A 101 32.71 19.90 8.05
CA ARG A 101 33.21 19.36 9.32
C ARG A 101 32.71 20.18 10.52
N VAL A 102 32.50 19.52 11.65
CA VAL A 102 32.31 20.18 12.96
C VAL A 102 33.59 20.04 13.75
N ASP A 103 34.27 21.15 13.99
CA ASP A 103 35.33 21.25 15.01
C ASP A 103 34.74 21.83 16.31
N TRP A 104 35.03 21.18 17.43
CA TRP A 104 34.46 21.50 18.74
C TRP A 104 35.21 22.59 19.50
N ASP A 105 36.42 22.95 19.04
CA ASP A 105 37.29 23.96 19.68
C ASP A 105 36.90 25.41 19.34
N LEU A 106 35.93 25.63 18.44
CA LEU A 106 35.61 26.96 17.94
C LEU A 106 34.74 27.77 18.91
N PRO A 107 34.92 29.11 18.98
CA PRO A 107 34.04 29.99 19.74
C PRO A 107 32.57 29.83 19.32
N LEU A 108 31.64 29.83 20.29
CA LEU A 108 30.21 29.53 20.08
C LEU A 108 29.55 30.30 18.92
N ARG A 109 29.97 31.56 18.68
CA ARG A 109 29.50 32.42 17.57
C ARG A 109 29.74 31.81 16.18
N PHE A 110 30.72 30.92 16.06
CA PHE A 110 31.15 30.26 14.84
C PHE A 110 30.76 28.78 14.79
N PHE A 111 30.61 28.15 15.95
CA PHE A 111 30.14 26.76 16.09
C PHE A 111 28.71 26.55 15.60
N PHE A 112 27.75 27.41 15.96
CA PHE A 112 26.35 27.23 15.53
C PHE A 112 26.17 27.29 13.99
N PRO A 113 26.83 28.22 13.25
CA PRO A 113 26.84 28.19 11.78
C PRO A 113 27.42 26.91 11.16
N SER A 114 28.55 26.38 11.65
CA SER A 114 29.16 25.17 11.07
C SER A 114 28.29 23.92 11.32
N VAL A 115 27.74 23.77 12.54
CA VAL A 115 26.78 22.71 12.86
C VAL A 115 25.52 22.81 11.98
N LEU A 116 25.00 24.02 11.73
CA LEU A 116 23.84 24.21 10.84
C LEU A 116 24.14 23.79 9.39
N VAL A 117 25.32 24.14 8.85
CA VAL A 117 25.76 23.71 7.51
C VAL A 117 25.88 22.18 7.44
N VAL A 118 26.40 21.54 8.48
CA VAL A 118 26.52 20.07 8.55
C VAL A 118 25.15 19.39 8.68
N LEU A 119 24.21 19.94 9.43
CA LEU A 119 22.83 19.42 9.49
C LEU A 119 22.10 19.57 8.14
N LEU A 120 22.27 20.71 7.46
CA LEU A 120 21.74 20.94 6.11
C LEU A 120 22.35 19.98 5.07
N SER A 121 23.57 19.47 5.31
CA SER A 121 24.20 18.48 4.42
C SER A 121 23.45 17.14 4.34
N LEU A 122 22.64 16.81 5.35
CA LEU A 122 21.86 15.57 5.39
C LEU A 122 20.57 15.65 4.56
N VAL A 123 20.08 16.87 4.29
CA VAL A 123 18.80 17.11 3.62
C VAL A 123 18.77 16.56 2.17
N PRO A 124 19.78 16.78 1.30
CA PRO A 124 19.80 16.20 -0.04
C PRO A 124 19.67 14.66 -0.04
N ALA A 125 20.38 13.97 0.84
CA ALA A 125 20.31 12.50 0.95
C ALA A 125 18.93 12.02 1.44
N ALA A 126 18.35 12.70 2.44
CA ALA A 126 17.01 12.39 2.94
C ALA A 126 15.92 12.62 1.86
N LEU A 127 16.02 13.71 1.09
CA LEU A 127 15.10 14.00 -0.01
C LEU A 127 15.23 12.97 -1.14
N TRP A 128 16.45 12.56 -1.51
CA TRP A 128 16.66 11.49 -2.48
C TRP A 128 16.01 10.18 -2.02
N ALA A 129 16.22 9.78 -0.76
CA ALA A 129 15.63 8.56 -0.21
C ALA A 129 14.08 8.59 -0.26
N GLY A 130 13.47 9.71 0.14
CA GLY A 130 12.02 9.91 0.04
C GLY A 130 11.47 9.94 -1.40
N SER A 131 12.28 10.37 -2.37
CA SER A 131 11.93 10.39 -3.80
C SER A 131 12.14 9.05 -4.53
N MET A 132 12.83 8.10 -3.90
CA MET A 132 13.17 6.79 -4.49
C MET A 132 12.55 5.59 -3.77
N THR A 133 12.13 5.76 -2.51
CA THR A 133 11.51 4.68 -1.73
C THR A 133 10.29 4.12 -2.46
N PRO A 134 10.25 2.82 -2.81
CA PRO A 134 9.11 2.23 -3.47
C PRO A 134 7.91 2.18 -2.53
N SER A 135 6.73 2.55 -3.04
CA SER A 135 5.45 2.47 -2.36
C SER A 135 4.47 1.63 -3.18
N VAL A 136 3.61 0.87 -2.51
CA VAL A 136 2.58 0.07 -3.16
C VAL A 136 1.43 0.97 -3.59
N SER A 137 1.09 0.90 -4.87
CA SER A 137 -0.01 1.64 -5.48
C SER A 137 -0.80 0.73 -6.42
N ARG A 138 -1.73 1.29 -7.19
CA ARG A 138 -2.56 0.57 -8.16
C ARG A 138 -2.43 1.21 -9.55
N THR A 139 -2.40 0.39 -10.58
CA THR A 139 -2.54 0.81 -11.99
C THR A 139 -3.77 0.16 -12.62
N VAL A 140 -4.28 0.73 -13.71
CA VAL A 140 -5.52 0.30 -14.38
C VAL A 140 -5.19 -0.38 -15.71
N GLY A 141 -5.65 -1.62 -15.87
CA GLY A 141 -5.65 -2.36 -17.13
C GLY A 141 -7.06 -2.64 -17.62
N GLY A 142 -7.18 -3.02 -18.90
CA GLY A 142 -8.40 -3.61 -19.44
C GLY A 142 -8.44 -5.12 -19.21
N GLY A 143 -9.63 -5.66 -18.98
CA GLY A 143 -9.91 -7.09 -18.98
C GLY A 143 -11.30 -7.37 -19.56
N MET A 144 -11.61 -8.64 -19.80
CA MET A 144 -12.94 -9.10 -20.23
C MET A 144 -13.48 -10.10 -19.22
N LEU A 145 -14.75 -9.95 -18.85
CA LEU A 145 -15.47 -10.83 -17.94
C LEU A 145 -16.65 -11.48 -18.68
N LEU A 146 -17.01 -12.71 -18.30
CA LEU A 146 -18.23 -13.36 -18.78
C LEU A 146 -19.35 -13.20 -17.74
N ILE A 147 -20.35 -12.37 -18.05
CA ILE A 147 -21.53 -12.11 -17.21
C ILE A 147 -22.73 -12.94 -17.71
N PRO A 148 -23.77 -13.21 -16.91
CA PRO A 148 -24.93 -13.99 -17.36
C PRO A 148 -25.58 -13.38 -18.61
N SER A 149 -26.07 -14.22 -19.52
CA SER A 149 -27.03 -13.79 -20.56
C SER A 149 -28.47 -14.04 -20.09
N TYR A 150 -29.36 -13.14 -20.51
CA TYR A 150 -30.82 -13.24 -20.32
C TYR A 150 -31.57 -13.23 -21.66
N GLU A 151 -30.86 -13.42 -22.78
CA GLU A 151 -31.47 -13.54 -24.12
C GLU A 151 -32.33 -14.81 -24.25
N ASP A 152 -31.93 -15.89 -23.57
CA ASP A 152 -32.75 -17.09 -23.36
C ASP A 152 -32.95 -17.30 -21.86
N VAL A 153 -34.22 -17.36 -21.44
CA VAL A 153 -34.66 -17.61 -20.05
C VAL A 153 -35.51 -18.87 -19.94
N SER A 154 -35.53 -19.73 -20.96
CA SER A 154 -36.38 -20.94 -21.03
C SER A 154 -36.16 -21.94 -19.87
N MET A 155 -34.99 -21.89 -19.23
CA MET A 155 -34.67 -22.68 -18.04
C MET A 155 -35.09 -22.01 -16.73
N ILE A 156 -35.40 -20.71 -16.71
CA ILE A 156 -35.90 -19.97 -15.54
C ILE A 156 -37.42 -20.04 -15.54
N LYS A 157 -37.95 -21.01 -14.80
CA LYS A 157 -39.38 -21.34 -14.68
C LYS A 157 -39.64 -22.08 -13.38
N GLU A 158 -40.91 -22.30 -13.05
CA GLU A 158 -41.30 -23.21 -11.96
C GLU A 158 -40.85 -24.66 -12.28
N TYR A 159 -40.24 -25.31 -11.29
CA TYR A 159 -39.92 -26.74 -11.31
C TYR A 159 -40.68 -27.42 -10.17
N PRO A 160 -41.47 -28.48 -10.43
CA PRO A 160 -42.16 -29.21 -9.37
C PRO A 160 -41.16 -29.73 -8.33
N MET A 161 -41.50 -29.55 -7.05
CA MET A 161 -40.67 -29.96 -5.90
C MET A 161 -40.72 -31.48 -5.64
N MET A 162 -40.62 -32.26 -6.71
CA MET A 162 -40.73 -33.72 -6.72
C MET A 162 -39.38 -34.37 -7.06
N ILE A 163 -39.11 -35.54 -6.50
CA ILE A 163 -37.90 -36.32 -6.79
C ILE A 163 -37.87 -36.64 -8.28
N GLY A 164 -36.78 -36.23 -8.96
CA GLY A 164 -36.60 -36.38 -10.40
C GLY A 164 -37.11 -35.21 -11.26
N SER A 165 -37.93 -34.31 -10.71
CA SER A 165 -38.50 -33.15 -11.43
C SER A 165 -37.81 -31.82 -11.14
N SER A 166 -36.87 -31.79 -10.20
CA SER A 166 -36.28 -30.58 -9.58
C SER A 166 -35.23 -29.84 -10.43
N GLY A 167 -35.39 -29.89 -11.76
CA GLY A 167 -34.70 -29.02 -12.73
C GLY A 167 -33.21 -29.31 -12.99
N PRO A 168 -32.62 -28.64 -14.00
CA PRO A 168 -31.19 -28.76 -14.30
C PRO A 168 -30.35 -28.17 -13.16
N SER A 169 -29.36 -28.93 -12.70
CA SER A 169 -28.42 -28.51 -11.66
C SER A 169 -27.00 -29.04 -11.91
N MET A 170 -26.01 -28.41 -11.27
CA MET A 170 -24.60 -28.77 -11.38
C MET A 170 -23.90 -28.56 -10.03
N ARG A 171 -23.19 -29.60 -9.56
CA ARG A 171 -22.29 -29.51 -8.40
C ARG A 171 -20.84 -29.45 -8.85
N SER A 172 -20.06 -28.55 -8.26
CA SER A 172 -18.64 -28.35 -8.58
C SER A 172 -17.86 -27.91 -7.34
N GLN A 173 -16.54 -27.81 -7.45
CA GLN A 173 -15.70 -27.20 -6.40
C GLN A 173 -16.10 -25.74 -6.10
N LYS A 174 -16.61 -25.00 -7.10
CA LYS A 174 -17.04 -23.60 -6.95
C LYS A 174 -18.40 -23.44 -6.26
N GLY A 175 -19.19 -24.49 -6.09
CA GLY A 175 -20.52 -24.42 -5.48
C GLY A 175 -21.53 -25.38 -6.10
N PHE A 176 -22.80 -25.20 -5.73
CA PHE A 176 -23.94 -25.93 -6.28
C PHE A 176 -24.91 -24.93 -6.94
N PHE A 177 -25.18 -25.15 -8.22
CA PHE A 177 -25.92 -24.22 -9.08
C PHE A 177 -27.14 -24.95 -9.65
N THR A 178 -28.29 -24.28 -9.73
CA THR A 178 -29.57 -24.92 -10.06
C THR A 178 -30.60 -23.91 -10.53
N TYR A 179 -31.55 -24.34 -11.37
CA TYR A 179 -32.75 -23.56 -11.67
C TYR A 179 -33.92 -23.83 -10.70
N SER A 180 -33.82 -24.83 -9.82
CA SER A 180 -34.79 -25.03 -8.71
C SER A 180 -34.24 -24.36 -7.43
N VAL A 181 -34.19 -23.02 -7.48
CA VAL A 181 -33.53 -22.18 -6.46
C VAL A 181 -34.22 -22.29 -5.11
N GLY A 182 -35.53 -22.10 -5.04
CA GLY A 182 -36.30 -22.12 -3.79
C GLY A 182 -36.19 -23.45 -3.04
N GLN A 183 -36.25 -24.58 -3.76
CA GLN A 183 -36.14 -25.90 -3.15
C GLN A 183 -34.70 -26.21 -2.68
N GLN A 184 -33.72 -26.09 -3.58
CA GLN A 184 -32.38 -26.66 -3.36
C GLN A 184 -31.37 -25.70 -2.73
N GLN A 185 -31.67 -24.40 -2.68
CA GLN A 185 -30.91 -23.39 -1.91
C GLN A 185 -31.71 -22.82 -0.72
N SER A 186 -32.85 -23.43 -0.40
CA SER A 186 -33.75 -23.11 0.72
C SER A 186 -33.04 -22.69 2.02
N SER A 187 -32.07 -23.49 2.49
CA SER A 187 -31.33 -23.22 3.73
C SER A 187 -30.44 -21.97 3.68
N GLN A 188 -29.98 -21.57 2.50
CA GLN A 188 -29.19 -20.35 2.31
C GLN A 188 -30.11 -19.13 2.21
N LEU A 189 -31.27 -19.27 1.54
CA LEU A 189 -32.31 -18.24 1.45
C LEU A 189 -32.94 -17.95 2.81
N LEU A 190 -33.19 -18.97 3.63
CA LEU A 190 -33.62 -18.83 5.04
C LEU A 190 -32.57 -18.08 5.88
N ALA A 191 -31.28 -18.36 5.68
CA ALA A 191 -30.20 -17.65 6.37
C ALA A 191 -30.10 -16.18 5.93
N SER A 192 -30.32 -15.89 4.63
CA SER A 192 -30.39 -14.53 4.09
C SER A 192 -31.58 -13.77 4.69
N ALA A 193 -32.78 -14.38 4.68
CA ALA A 193 -33.98 -13.82 5.31
C ALA A 193 -33.76 -13.46 6.78
N ALA A 194 -33.20 -14.38 7.58
CA ALA A 194 -32.96 -14.15 9.00
C ALA A 194 -31.93 -13.04 9.29
N GLN A 195 -30.96 -12.81 8.39
CA GLN A 195 -29.86 -11.86 8.59
C GLN A 195 -30.08 -10.50 7.90
N ALA A 196 -31.13 -10.37 7.07
CA ALA A 196 -31.39 -9.21 6.23
C ALA A 196 -31.43 -7.87 6.96
N SER A 197 -31.89 -7.85 8.22
CA SER A 197 -31.85 -6.68 9.09
C SER A 197 -30.56 -6.67 9.93
N SER A 198 -29.57 -5.85 9.55
CA SER A 198 -28.27 -5.80 10.22
C SER A 198 -28.29 -5.04 11.55
N PHE A 199 -27.61 -5.57 12.56
CA PHE A 199 -27.27 -4.85 13.80
C PHE A 199 -26.12 -3.85 13.56
N GLY A 200 -26.30 -2.60 13.99
CA GLY A 200 -25.31 -1.53 13.86
C GLY A 200 -25.53 -0.58 12.67
N MET A 201 -24.64 0.40 12.51
CA MET A 201 -24.68 1.39 11.41
C MET A 201 -23.93 0.98 10.15
N ASP A 202 -23.15 -0.11 10.21
CA ASP A 202 -22.37 -0.58 9.07
C ASP A 202 -23.27 -1.25 8.03
N SER A 203 -22.86 -1.15 6.76
CA SER A 203 -23.49 -1.85 5.65
C SER A 203 -23.53 -3.37 5.90
N HIS A 204 -24.71 -3.97 5.88
CA HIS A 204 -24.91 -5.42 5.95
C HIS A 204 -23.95 -6.20 5.02
N VAL A 205 -23.45 -7.35 5.49
CA VAL A 205 -22.53 -8.22 4.75
C VAL A 205 -23.09 -9.64 4.70
N HIS A 206 -23.48 -10.11 3.52
CA HIS A 206 -23.93 -11.49 3.27
C HIS A 206 -22.97 -12.23 2.34
N ARG A 207 -22.92 -13.55 2.46
CA ARG A 207 -22.10 -14.40 1.58
C ARG A 207 -22.82 -14.63 0.25
N LYS A 208 -22.07 -14.66 -0.84
CA LYS A 208 -22.57 -15.13 -2.13
C LYS A 208 -23.01 -16.59 -2.02
N LEU A 209 -24.05 -16.99 -2.77
CA LEU A 209 -24.65 -18.34 -2.74
C LEU A 209 -23.80 -19.42 -3.44
N ASP A 210 -22.49 -19.44 -3.17
CA ASP A 210 -21.54 -20.41 -3.72
C ASP A 210 -20.32 -20.63 -2.79
N ASN A 211 -19.35 -21.43 -3.23
CA ASN A 211 -18.13 -21.75 -2.46
C ASN A 211 -16.92 -20.85 -2.82
N THR A 212 -17.11 -19.78 -3.60
CA THR A 212 -16.03 -18.86 -3.99
C THR A 212 -15.52 -18.00 -2.84
N ARG A 213 -16.24 -17.99 -1.71
CA ARG A 213 -15.98 -17.21 -0.47
C ARG A 213 -16.17 -15.70 -0.59
N PHE A 214 -16.57 -15.19 -1.76
CA PHE A 214 -16.91 -13.78 -1.90
C PHE A 214 -18.15 -13.41 -1.08
N SER A 215 -18.16 -12.20 -0.52
CA SER A 215 -19.29 -11.66 0.24
C SER A 215 -19.71 -10.29 -0.31
N TYR A 216 -21.01 -10.06 -0.43
CA TYR A 216 -21.56 -8.75 -0.78
C TYR A 216 -21.51 -7.82 0.42
N ARG A 217 -21.21 -6.54 0.19
CA ARG A 217 -21.28 -5.45 1.18
C ARG A 217 -22.34 -4.44 0.72
N GLY A 218 -23.40 -4.31 1.49
CA GLY A 218 -24.69 -3.77 1.02
C GLY A 218 -25.51 -4.83 0.30
N ARG A 219 -26.53 -4.40 -0.46
CA ARG A 219 -27.38 -5.27 -1.28
C ARG A 219 -26.64 -5.80 -2.52
N SER A 220 -27.00 -7.00 -2.97
CA SER A 220 -26.50 -7.58 -4.23
C SER A 220 -27.33 -7.16 -5.46
N TYR A 221 -28.60 -6.76 -5.29
CA TYR A 221 -29.52 -6.38 -6.38
C TYR A 221 -29.63 -7.40 -7.53
N GLY A 222 -29.43 -8.69 -7.25
CA GLY A 222 -29.48 -9.75 -8.26
C GLY A 222 -28.25 -9.88 -9.17
N VAL A 223 -27.22 -9.04 -9.00
CA VAL A 223 -26.03 -8.99 -9.87
C VAL A 223 -24.75 -9.37 -9.10
N GLY A 224 -23.63 -9.52 -9.81
CA GLY A 224 -22.34 -9.96 -9.26
C GLY A 224 -22.11 -11.47 -9.37
N ALA A 225 -22.99 -12.22 -10.04
CA ALA A 225 -22.92 -13.67 -10.14
C ALA A 225 -21.61 -14.17 -10.80
N ALA A 226 -21.03 -13.41 -11.72
CA ALA A 226 -19.80 -13.77 -12.43
C ALA A 226 -18.55 -13.88 -11.54
N VAL A 227 -18.53 -13.17 -10.40
CA VAL A 227 -17.36 -13.07 -9.51
C VAL A 227 -16.98 -14.44 -8.93
N GLY A 228 -15.70 -14.80 -9.01
CA GLY A 228 -15.16 -16.10 -8.65
C GLY A 228 -15.58 -17.26 -9.57
N LEU A 229 -16.63 -17.11 -10.38
CA LEU A 229 -17.13 -18.17 -11.27
C LEU A 229 -16.46 -18.12 -12.66
N LYS A 230 -16.41 -16.94 -13.29
CA LYS A 230 -15.96 -16.77 -14.68
C LYS A 230 -14.86 -15.72 -14.86
N ASP A 231 -14.34 -15.17 -13.77
CA ASP A 231 -13.29 -14.15 -13.75
C ASP A 231 -11.86 -14.68 -13.92
N GLN A 232 -11.69 -15.95 -14.29
CA GLN A 232 -10.38 -16.63 -14.33
C GLN A 232 -9.35 -15.96 -15.26
N ALA A 233 -9.79 -15.31 -16.34
CA ALA A 233 -8.91 -14.55 -17.25
C ALA A 233 -8.40 -13.22 -16.64
N ILE A 234 -9.05 -12.75 -15.57
CA ILE A 234 -8.70 -11.55 -14.81
C ILE A 234 -7.91 -11.95 -13.54
N THR A 235 -8.37 -12.99 -12.82
CA THR A 235 -7.75 -13.48 -11.58
C THR A 235 -6.53 -14.39 -11.79
N SER A 236 -6.20 -14.76 -13.04
CA SER A 236 -4.93 -15.42 -13.38
C SER A 236 -3.69 -14.53 -13.16
N ASN A 237 -3.87 -13.21 -13.06
CA ASN A 237 -2.79 -12.29 -12.69
C ASN A 237 -2.65 -12.23 -11.16
N SER A 238 -1.56 -12.79 -10.62
CA SER A 238 -1.26 -12.82 -9.18
C SER A 238 -1.03 -11.44 -8.54
N GLN A 239 -0.95 -10.37 -9.33
CA GLN A 239 -0.81 -8.98 -8.86
C GLN A 239 -2.16 -8.23 -8.81
N ILE A 240 -3.29 -8.88 -9.07
CA ILE A 240 -4.60 -8.23 -9.05
C ILE A 240 -4.98 -7.70 -7.65
N ALA A 241 -5.51 -6.48 -7.59
CA ALA A 241 -6.12 -5.89 -6.42
C ALA A 241 -7.65 -6.01 -6.44
N GLY A 242 -8.24 -5.82 -7.62
CA GLY A 242 -9.68 -5.82 -7.81
C GLY A 242 -10.06 -5.56 -9.26
N TYR A 243 -11.35 -5.56 -9.57
CA TYR A 243 -11.85 -5.19 -10.88
C TYR A 243 -13.26 -4.59 -10.79
N ILE A 244 -13.63 -3.81 -11.80
CA ILE A 244 -14.91 -3.09 -11.88
C ILE A 244 -15.54 -3.31 -13.24
N TYR A 245 -16.81 -3.69 -13.28
CA TYR A 245 -17.60 -3.92 -14.50
C TYR A 245 -19.05 -3.47 -14.33
N GLU A 246 -19.79 -3.38 -15.42
CA GLU A 246 -21.22 -3.02 -15.41
C GLU A 246 -22.07 -4.26 -15.71
N GLU A 247 -23.15 -4.48 -14.97
CA GLU A 247 -24.06 -5.64 -15.11
C GLU A 247 -25.52 -5.18 -15.08
N ALA A 248 -26.39 -5.79 -15.88
CA ALA A 248 -27.82 -5.50 -15.91
C ALA A 248 -28.57 -6.38 -14.91
N GLY A 249 -29.49 -5.80 -14.14
CA GLY A 249 -30.31 -6.52 -13.18
C GLY A 249 -31.59 -5.75 -12.82
N TYR A 250 -32.24 -6.13 -11.73
CA TYR A 250 -33.43 -5.44 -11.22
C TYR A 250 -33.17 -4.90 -9.82
N VAL A 251 -33.51 -3.63 -9.57
CA VAL A 251 -33.74 -3.20 -8.18
C VAL A 251 -35.07 -3.81 -7.75
N ALA A 252 -35.02 -4.89 -6.99
CA ALA A 252 -36.19 -5.41 -6.29
C ALA A 252 -36.59 -4.41 -5.19
N ASN A 253 -37.85 -3.99 -5.21
CA ASN A 253 -38.46 -3.18 -4.18
C ASN A 253 -39.73 -3.89 -3.70
N VAL A 254 -39.84 -4.10 -2.39
CA VAL A 254 -41.00 -4.77 -1.78
C VAL A 254 -41.69 -3.79 -0.86
N THR A 255 -43.01 -3.69 -0.95
CA THR A 255 -43.82 -2.88 -0.03
C THR A 255 -44.87 -3.76 0.63
N CYS A 256 -44.64 -4.09 1.91
CA CYS A 256 -45.55 -4.88 2.73
C CYS A 256 -46.48 -4.00 3.58
N ALA A 257 -47.75 -4.38 3.70
CA ALA A 257 -48.75 -3.76 4.56
C ALA A 257 -49.70 -4.82 5.15
N TYR A 258 -50.38 -4.51 6.25
CA TYR A 258 -51.50 -5.32 6.72
C TYR A 258 -52.76 -5.00 5.92
N ASN A 259 -53.44 -6.03 5.41
CA ASN A 259 -54.72 -5.91 4.76
C ASN A 259 -55.74 -6.86 5.41
N ALA A 260 -56.47 -6.36 6.40
CA ALA A 260 -57.55 -7.08 7.08
C ALA A 260 -58.74 -7.44 6.15
N THR A 261 -58.76 -6.97 4.90
CA THR A 261 -59.73 -7.35 3.86
C THR A 261 -59.16 -8.37 2.86
N SER A 262 -57.98 -8.95 3.12
CA SER A 262 -57.42 -10.04 2.31
C SER A 262 -58.33 -11.25 2.30
N ASN A 263 -58.65 -11.76 1.11
CA ASN A 263 -59.44 -12.99 0.94
C ASN A 263 -58.57 -14.27 1.10
N PHE A 264 -57.24 -14.15 1.07
CA PHE A 264 -56.33 -15.26 1.26
C PHE A 264 -56.22 -15.63 2.74
N THR A 265 -56.74 -16.81 3.11
CA THR A 265 -56.91 -17.25 4.50
C THR A 265 -56.47 -18.71 4.70
N LEU A 266 -56.05 -19.04 5.92
CA LEU A 266 -55.71 -20.42 6.31
C LEU A 266 -56.97 -21.14 6.83
N SER A 267 -57.19 -22.37 6.36
CA SER A 267 -58.39 -23.16 6.63
C SER A 267 -58.05 -24.64 6.89
N GLY A 268 -58.98 -25.38 7.50
CA GLY A 268 -58.84 -26.81 7.78
C GLY A 268 -58.87 -27.19 9.27
N PRO A 269 -58.41 -28.39 9.64
CA PRO A 269 -57.77 -29.38 8.77
C PRO A 269 -58.70 -29.91 7.67
N VAL A 270 -58.16 -30.10 6.47
CA VAL A 270 -58.83 -30.70 5.29
C VAL A 270 -58.65 -32.23 5.30
N ASN A 271 -57.55 -32.70 5.86
CA ASN A 271 -57.27 -34.09 6.20
C ASN A 271 -56.41 -34.12 7.48
N GLU A 272 -56.16 -35.28 8.08
CA GLU A 272 -55.28 -35.40 9.25
C GLU A 272 -53.90 -34.76 8.97
N TRP A 273 -53.54 -33.77 9.80
CA TRP A 273 -52.36 -32.90 9.68
C TRP A 273 -52.22 -32.07 8.38
N ILE A 274 -53.25 -31.94 7.55
CA ILE A 274 -53.22 -31.12 6.33
C ILE A 274 -54.18 -29.93 6.44
N TYR A 275 -53.65 -28.72 6.30
CA TYR A 275 -54.38 -27.46 6.24
C TYR A 275 -54.28 -26.84 4.84
N ALA A 276 -55.27 -26.06 4.42
CA ALA A 276 -55.28 -25.41 3.11
C ALA A 276 -55.29 -23.89 3.29
N ALA A 277 -54.33 -23.20 2.67
CA ALA A 277 -54.40 -21.75 2.52
C ALA A 277 -54.97 -21.43 1.13
N SER A 278 -55.98 -20.57 1.07
CA SER A 278 -56.68 -20.29 -0.18
C SER A 278 -57.34 -18.92 -0.22
N GLY A 279 -57.47 -18.38 -1.44
CA GLY A 279 -58.21 -17.15 -1.74
C GLY A 279 -57.58 -16.34 -2.86
N ASN A 280 -58.28 -15.31 -3.33
CA ASN A 280 -57.78 -14.41 -4.37
C ASN A 280 -56.81 -13.36 -3.80
N LEU A 281 -55.71 -13.11 -4.50
CA LEU A 281 -54.87 -11.92 -4.34
C LEU A 281 -55.35 -10.79 -5.29
N PRO A 282 -54.88 -9.54 -5.13
CA PRO A 282 -55.31 -8.41 -5.97
C PRO A 282 -54.99 -8.54 -7.47
N ASP A 283 -54.16 -9.52 -7.85
CA ASP A 283 -53.69 -9.84 -9.20
C ASP A 283 -53.99 -11.29 -9.64
N SER A 284 -54.77 -12.04 -8.86
CA SER A 284 -55.26 -13.37 -9.22
C SER A 284 -56.34 -13.30 -10.31
N GLU A 285 -55.95 -13.17 -11.58
CA GLU A 285 -56.86 -13.15 -12.75
C GLU A 285 -57.42 -14.52 -13.15
N GLU A 286 -56.75 -15.62 -12.79
CA GLU A 286 -57.00 -16.96 -13.37
C GLU A 286 -57.71 -17.94 -12.42
N GLY A 287 -57.85 -17.60 -11.14
CA GLY A 287 -58.55 -18.38 -10.11
C GLY A 287 -58.19 -17.90 -8.70
N PRO A 288 -58.79 -18.46 -7.63
CA PRO A 288 -58.22 -18.32 -6.29
C PRO A 288 -56.91 -19.11 -6.20
N GLU A 289 -55.90 -18.58 -5.50
CA GLU A 289 -54.73 -19.39 -5.15
C GLU A 289 -55.12 -20.45 -4.12
N TYR A 290 -54.44 -21.60 -4.15
CA TYR A 290 -54.70 -22.73 -3.26
C TYR A 290 -53.41 -23.55 -3.07
N SER A 291 -52.95 -23.68 -1.81
CA SER A 291 -51.84 -24.57 -1.46
C SER A 291 -52.07 -25.28 -0.11
N ASN A 292 -51.64 -26.54 -0.03
CA ASN A 292 -51.81 -27.43 1.14
C ASN A 292 -50.53 -27.46 2.00
N TYR A 293 -50.67 -27.34 3.31
CA TYR A 293 -49.59 -27.23 4.29
C TYR A 293 -49.71 -28.34 5.35
N ILE A 294 -48.58 -28.90 5.78
CA ILE A 294 -48.56 -29.99 6.77
C ILE A 294 -48.24 -29.44 8.15
N GLY A 295 -49.05 -29.78 9.16
CA GLY A 295 -48.88 -29.33 10.54
C GLY A 295 -49.66 -30.19 11.54
N HIS A 296 -49.08 -30.43 12.72
CA HIS A 296 -49.74 -31.09 13.85
C HIS A 296 -50.98 -30.30 14.30
N ASP A 297 -50.88 -28.97 14.27
CA ASP A 297 -51.99 -28.04 14.33
C ASP A 297 -51.81 -26.89 13.33
N GLY A 298 -52.85 -26.07 13.18
CA GLY A 298 -52.82 -24.88 12.33
C GLY A 298 -52.18 -23.65 12.98
N LYS A 299 -51.61 -23.74 14.18
CA LYS A 299 -51.06 -22.58 14.93
C LYS A 299 -49.66 -22.21 14.46
N ALA A 300 -48.86 -23.21 14.08
CA ALA A 300 -47.46 -23.05 13.66
C ALA A 300 -47.26 -22.85 12.14
N ILE A 301 -48.34 -22.79 11.36
CA ILE A 301 -48.28 -22.66 9.91
C ILE A 301 -48.09 -21.19 9.52
N VAL A 302 -47.18 -20.93 8.58
CA VAL A 302 -47.09 -19.69 7.80
C VAL A 302 -47.23 -20.09 6.34
N ALA A 303 -48.31 -19.62 5.71
CA ALA A 303 -48.66 -19.92 4.34
C ALA A 303 -48.59 -18.67 3.48
N MET A 304 -48.03 -18.79 2.27
CA MET A 304 -47.92 -17.71 1.31
C MET A 304 -48.65 -18.09 0.03
N GLY A 305 -49.62 -17.28 -0.38
CA GLY A 305 -50.17 -17.31 -1.73
C GLY A 305 -49.42 -16.32 -2.61
N VAL A 306 -49.14 -16.69 -3.86
CA VAL A 306 -48.55 -15.82 -4.88
C VAL A 306 -49.33 -15.97 -6.17
N ALA A 307 -49.88 -14.87 -6.69
CA ALA A 307 -50.61 -14.91 -7.95
C ALA A 307 -49.67 -15.20 -9.12
N TYR A 308 -49.87 -16.34 -9.78
CA TYR A 308 -49.15 -16.71 -11.00
C TYR A 308 -50.04 -16.53 -12.23
N SER A 309 -50.19 -15.29 -12.69
CA SER A 309 -50.84 -14.97 -13.97
C SER A 309 -49.89 -14.30 -14.95
N ASP A 310 -49.99 -14.70 -16.22
CA ASP A 310 -49.20 -14.08 -17.29
C ASP A 310 -49.75 -12.71 -17.73
N ARG A 311 -50.96 -12.35 -17.30
CA ARG A 311 -51.66 -11.10 -17.68
C ARG A 311 -51.35 -9.95 -16.74
N SER A 312 -51.36 -10.21 -15.42
CA SER A 312 -51.07 -9.16 -14.44
C SER A 312 -49.65 -8.60 -14.63
N PRO A 313 -49.50 -7.26 -14.68
CA PRO A 313 -48.20 -6.61 -14.63
C PRO A 313 -47.64 -6.48 -13.20
N ARG A 314 -48.51 -6.61 -12.18
CA ARG A 314 -48.18 -6.55 -10.76
C ARG A 314 -47.83 -7.95 -10.23
N ARG A 315 -47.27 -8.02 -9.03
CA ARG A 315 -46.91 -9.28 -8.36
C ARG A 315 -47.16 -9.11 -6.86
N TYR A 316 -48.22 -9.72 -6.33
CA TYR A 316 -48.48 -9.78 -4.91
C TYR A 316 -48.11 -11.14 -4.29
N LEU A 317 -47.77 -11.06 -3.01
CA LEU A 317 -47.66 -12.17 -2.08
C LEU A 317 -48.57 -11.85 -0.89
N SER A 318 -49.38 -12.80 -0.45
CA SER A 318 -50.23 -12.66 0.75
C SER A 318 -49.88 -13.75 1.76
N ILE A 319 -49.70 -13.37 3.03
CA ILE A 319 -49.41 -14.31 4.12
C ILE A 319 -50.65 -14.55 4.97
N ALA A 320 -51.03 -15.82 5.09
CA ALA A 320 -51.97 -16.30 6.10
C ALA A 320 -51.18 -17.10 7.15
N ALA A 321 -51.34 -16.76 8.43
CA ALA A 321 -50.51 -17.32 9.49
C ALA A 321 -51.33 -17.75 10.71
N GLY A 322 -50.94 -18.86 11.31
CA GLY A 322 -51.51 -19.39 12.54
C GLY A 322 -51.19 -18.56 13.78
N GLU A 323 -51.82 -18.91 14.90
CA GLU A 323 -51.74 -18.19 16.18
C GLU A 323 -50.30 -17.87 16.65
N ALA A 324 -49.36 -18.80 16.48
CA ALA A 324 -47.96 -18.62 16.90
C ALA A 324 -47.21 -17.57 16.06
N TYR A 325 -47.60 -17.38 14.80
CA TYR A 325 -47.07 -16.37 13.88
C TYR A 325 -48.11 -15.31 13.53
N SER A 326 -49.06 -15.06 14.44
CA SER A 326 -50.20 -14.15 14.24
C SER A 326 -49.79 -12.73 13.84
N PHE A 327 -48.57 -12.29 14.17
CA PHE A 327 -48.00 -11.02 13.72
C PHE A 327 -47.74 -10.96 12.20
N LEU A 328 -47.61 -12.09 11.49
CA LEU A 328 -47.51 -12.13 10.02
C LEU A 328 -48.87 -12.25 9.32
N ASN A 329 -49.94 -12.55 10.06
CA ASN A 329 -51.24 -12.86 9.47
C ASN A 329 -51.86 -11.62 8.79
N THR A 330 -52.55 -11.83 7.67
CA THR A 330 -53.15 -10.78 6.82
C THR A 330 -52.15 -9.76 6.23
N THR A 331 -50.84 -10.05 6.24
CA THR A 331 -49.87 -9.22 5.51
C THR A 331 -49.95 -9.47 4.00
N GLN A 332 -49.85 -8.40 3.22
CA GLN A 332 -49.72 -8.43 1.76
C GLN A 332 -48.49 -7.62 1.36
N CYS A 333 -47.68 -8.17 0.46
CA CYS A 333 -46.46 -7.55 -0.06
C CYS A 333 -46.54 -7.44 -1.58
N GLU A 334 -46.33 -6.23 -2.12
CA GLU A 334 -46.19 -5.99 -3.56
C GLU A 334 -44.72 -6.00 -3.96
N PHE A 335 -44.38 -6.68 -5.06
CA PHE A 335 -43.02 -6.78 -5.60
C PHE A 335 -42.88 -6.01 -6.93
N ASP A 336 -42.20 -4.86 -6.86
CA ASP A 336 -41.74 -4.12 -8.03
C ASP A 336 -40.27 -4.46 -8.36
N PHE A 337 -39.95 -4.48 -9.65
CA PHE A 337 -38.64 -4.85 -10.18
C PHE A 337 -38.25 -3.86 -11.27
N THR A 338 -37.43 -2.85 -10.92
CA THR A 338 -37.06 -1.79 -11.86
C THR A 338 -35.74 -2.12 -12.58
N PRO A 339 -35.75 -2.35 -13.91
CA PRO A 339 -34.57 -2.75 -14.67
C PRO A 339 -33.50 -1.65 -14.65
N THR A 340 -32.32 -2.02 -14.16
CA THR A 340 -31.25 -1.08 -13.77
C THR A 340 -29.88 -1.63 -14.18
N LEU A 341 -29.02 -0.73 -14.66
CA LEU A 341 -27.60 -1.01 -14.90
C LEU A 341 -26.82 -0.70 -13.62
N PHE A 342 -26.05 -1.68 -13.15
CA PHE A 342 -25.27 -1.60 -11.92
C PHE A 342 -23.78 -1.54 -12.20
N ASN A 343 -23.05 -0.84 -11.34
CA ASN A 343 -21.61 -0.87 -11.25
C ASN A 343 -21.22 -1.90 -10.18
N VAL A 344 -20.58 -3.00 -10.60
CA VAL A 344 -20.12 -4.08 -9.71
C VAL A 344 -18.63 -3.91 -9.46
N THR A 345 -18.25 -3.55 -8.24
CA THR A 345 -16.87 -3.38 -7.82
C THR A 345 -16.42 -4.57 -6.96
N VAL A 346 -15.32 -5.22 -7.35
CA VAL A 346 -14.79 -6.42 -6.70
C VAL A 346 -13.42 -6.13 -6.10
N ASP A 347 -13.24 -6.41 -4.81
CA ASP A 347 -11.94 -6.44 -4.14
C ASP A 347 -11.51 -7.91 -3.98
N VAL A 348 -10.43 -8.29 -4.66
CA VAL A 348 -9.92 -9.67 -4.66
C VAL A 348 -9.08 -9.95 -3.39
N GLY A 349 -8.52 -8.92 -2.75
CA GLY A 349 -7.78 -9.07 -1.50
C GLY A 349 -8.69 -9.26 -0.29
N ASN A 350 -9.80 -8.51 -0.25
CA ASN A 350 -10.81 -8.59 0.82
C ASN A 350 -11.94 -9.61 0.53
N LEU A 351 -11.93 -10.26 -0.65
CA LEU A 351 -12.99 -11.15 -1.13
C LEU A 351 -14.39 -10.53 -1.03
N SER A 352 -14.51 -9.23 -1.37
CA SER A 352 -15.75 -8.48 -1.23
C SER A 352 -16.26 -7.95 -2.56
N ILE A 353 -17.58 -7.89 -2.67
CA ILE A 353 -18.32 -7.33 -3.80
C ILE A 353 -19.14 -6.15 -3.27
N THR A 354 -19.16 -5.04 -3.99
CA THR A 354 -20.06 -3.92 -3.71
C THR A 354 -20.74 -3.51 -5.00
N VAL A 355 -22.06 -3.40 -4.95
CA VAL A 355 -22.92 -3.11 -6.09
C VAL A 355 -23.53 -1.72 -5.92
N LYS A 356 -23.56 -0.91 -6.98
CA LYS A 356 -24.19 0.42 -6.98
C LYS A 356 -25.02 0.64 -8.24
N PRO A 357 -26.29 1.08 -8.16
CA PRO A 357 -27.07 1.43 -9.35
C PRO A 357 -26.45 2.64 -10.05
N ILE A 358 -26.43 2.61 -11.39
CA ILE A 358 -25.95 3.72 -12.24
C ILE A 358 -27.16 4.47 -12.83
N ARG A 359 -28.04 3.75 -13.51
CA ARG A 359 -29.20 4.27 -14.24
C ARG A 359 -30.21 3.16 -14.52
N THR A 360 -31.49 3.51 -14.64
CA THR A 360 -32.50 2.62 -15.22
C THR A 360 -32.21 2.36 -16.70
N ILE A 361 -32.66 1.21 -17.19
CA ILE A 361 -32.50 0.74 -18.58
C ILE A 361 -33.83 0.15 -19.09
N PRO A 362 -34.01 -0.05 -20.41
CA PRO A 362 -35.12 -0.86 -20.91
C PRO A 362 -35.12 -2.26 -20.30
N ASP A 363 -36.31 -2.83 -20.09
CA ASP A 363 -36.45 -4.17 -19.52
C ASP A 363 -35.82 -5.22 -20.44
N PHE A 364 -34.86 -6.00 -19.91
CA PHE A 364 -34.18 -7.06 -20.65
C PHE A 364 -34.93 -8.39 -20.60
N ASN A 365 -35.99 -8.52 -19.79
CA ASN A 365 -36.95 -9.62 -19.88
C ASN A 365 -38.40 -9.11 -19.90
N PRO A 366 -38.87 -8.48 -21.00
CA PRO A 366 -40.21 -7.89 -21.09
C PRO A 366 -41.38 -8.86 -20.82
N GLN A 367 -41.16 -10.16 -21.02
CA GLN A 367 -42.11 -11.25 -20.72
C GLN A 367 -42.27 -11.50 -19.21
N ARG A 368 -41.38 -10.94 -18.38
CA ARG A 368 -41.38 -10.98 -16.90
C ARG A 368 -41.12 -12.35 -16.27
N ASN A 369 -40.88 -13.40 -17.06
CA ASN A 369 -40.61 -14.78 -16.62
C ASN A 369 -39.62 -14.87 -15.43
N ILE A 370 -38.50 -14.13 -15.47
CA ILE A 370 -37.53 -14.11 -14.36
C ILE A 370 -38.23 -13.64 -13.07
N THR A 371 -38.81 -12.45 -13.11
CA THR A 371 -39.46 -11.81 -11.96
C THR A 371 -40.66 -12.58 -11.43
N ARG A 372 -41.48 -13.20 -12.30
CA ARG A 372 -42.59 -14.08 -11.90
C ARG A 372 -42.07 -15.33 -11.21
N THR A 373 -41.07 -15.99 -11.78
CA THR A 373 -40.47 -17.21 -11.21
C THR A 373 -39.84 -16.95 -9.84
N VAL A 374 -39.20 -15.78 -9.64
CA VAL A 374 -38.66 -15.36 -8.34
C VAL A 374 -39.76 -15.21 -7.28
N VAL A 375 -40.82 -14.43 -7.54
CA VAL A 375 -41.90 -14.26 -6.53
C VAL A 375 -42.63 -15.60 -6.28
N ARG A 376 -42.79 -16.45 -7.29
CA ARG A 376 -43.36 -17.80 -7.13
C ARG A 376 -42.51 -18.74 -6.26
N GLN A 377 -41.20 -18.50 -6.07
CA GLN A 377 -40.40 -19.31 -5.15
C GLN A 377 -40.85 -19.19 -3.69
N TYR A 378 -41.50 -18.08 -3.31
CA TYR A 378 -41.87 -17.85 -1.90
C TYR A 378 -43.02 -18.76 -1.46
N GLU A 379 -44.04 -18.96 -2.30
CA GLU A 379 -45.10 -19.95 -2.03
C GLU A 379 -44.54 -21.37 -1.96
N LEU A 380 -43.69 -21.76 -2.92
CA LEU A 380 -43.03 -23.05 -2.93
C LEU A 380 -42.19 -23.27 -1.66
N MET A 381 -41.40 -22.28 -1.25
CA MET A 381 -40.67 -22.33 0.02
C MET A 381 -41.61 -22.35 1.24
N SER A 382 -42.73 -21.62 1.23
CA SER A 382 -43.72 -21.67 2.32
C SER A 382 -44.29 -23.07 2.51
N ASN A 383 -44.49 -23.79 1.40
CA ASN A 383 -44.99 -25.15 1.38
C ASN A 383 -43.99 -26.14 1.99
N ASP A 384 -42.76 -26.21 1.44
CA ASP A 384 -41.73 -27.17 1.86
C ASP A 384 -41.08 -26.84 3.22
N MET A 385 -41.02 -25.55 3.61
CA MET A 385 -40.33 -25.10 4.83
C MET A 385 -41.24 -25.03 6.07
N THR A 386 -42.47 -25.53 5.98
CA THR A 386 -43.36 -25.73 7.13
C THR A 386 -43.18 -27.16 7.66
N ASN A 387 -42.58 -27.28 8.84
CA ASN A 387 -42.43 -28.56 9.53
C ASN A 387 -43.63 -28.77 10.48
N LEU A 388 -43.86 -30.01 10.91
CA LEU A 388 -45.04 -30.46 11.66
C LEU A 388 -45.35 -29.63 12.93
N TYR A 389 -44.37 -28.92 13.51
CA TYR A 389 -44.53 -28.09 14.71
C TYR A 389 -44.08 -26.62 14.58
N VAL A 390 -43.43 -26.23 13.47
CA VAL A 390 -42.72 -24.94 13.33
C VAL A 390 -42.60 -24.57 11.86
N SER A 391 -42.88 -23.31 11.49
CA SER A 391 -42.51 -22.77 10.17
C SER A 391 -41.09 -22.20 10.21
N LEU A 392 -40.19 -22.75 9.40
CA LEU A 392 -38.81 -22.27 9.33
C LEU A 392 -38.71 -20.86 8.71
N LEU A 393 -39.65 -20.52 7.82
CA LEU A 393 -39.82 -19.15 7.31
C LEU A 393 -40.36 -18.21 8.40
N GLY A 394 -41.33 -18.67 9.20
CA GLY A 394 -41.83 -17.92 10.36
C GLY A 394 -40.70 -17.50 11.31
N GLU A 395 -39.83 -18.44 11.69
CA GLU A 395 -38.66 -18.15 12.52
C GLU A 395 -37.61 -17.26 11.83
N ALA A 396 -37.38 -17.44 10.52
CA ALA A 396 -36.46 -16.58 9.78
C ALA A 396 -36.92 -15.12 9.77
N PHE A 397 -38.21 -14.86 9.51
CA PHE A 397 -38.75 -13.50 9.59
C PHE A 397 -38.73 -12.95 11.02
N ASN A 398 -39.11 -13.76 12.01
CA ASN A 398 -39.05 -13.39 13.44
C ASN A 398 -37.64 -12.93 13.84
N SER A 399 -36.60 -13.64 13.39
CA SER A 399 -35.19 -13.29 13.63
C SER A 399 -34.82 -11.92 13.02
N SER A 400 -35.21 -11.65 11.78
CA SER A 400 -34.98 -10.36 11.10
C SER A 400 -35.76 -9.21 11.75
N ILE A 401 -37.00 -9.46 12.19
CA ILE A 401 -37.83 -8.48 12.90
C ILE A 401 -37.20 -8.11 14.26
N ALA A 402 -36.70 -9.10 14.99
CA ALA A 402 -35.96 -8.86 16.23
C ALA A 402 -34.66 -8.06 15.99
N ALA A 403 -33.89 -8.41 14.95
CA ALA A 403 -32.67 -7.70 14.59
C ALA A 403 -32.94 -6.25 14.12
N TYR A 404 -34.05 -6.02 13.41
CA TYR A 404 -34.52 -4.67 13.07
C TYR A 404 -34.82 -3.83 14.31
N LYS A 405 -35.53 -4.39 15.31
CA LYS A 405 -35.74 -3.68 16.59
C LYS A 405 -34.42 -3.35 17.29
N MET A 406 -33.49 -4.30 17.38
CA MET A 406 -32.20 -4.08 18.03
C MET A 406 -31.36 -2.99 17.33
N SER A 407 -31.32 -3.01 15.99
CA SER A 407 -30.56 -2.02 15.22
C SER A 407 -31.16 -0.62 15.34
N ARG A 408 -32.49 -0.49 15.24
CA ARG A 408 -33.20 0.78 15.37
C ARG A 408 -33.12 1.36 16.77
N ALA A 409 -33.32 0.54 17.82
CA ALA A 409 -33.13 0.95 19.21
C ALA A 409 -31.71 1.51 19.46
N SER A 410 -30.70 0.84 18.92
CA SER A 410 -29.30 1.29 18.98
C SER A 410 -29.06 2.60 18.21
N ALA A 411 -29.79 2.83 17.11
CA ALA A 411 -29.63 4.04 16.29
C ALA A 411 -30.36 5.27 16.87
N THR A 412 -31.48 5.08 17.56
CA THR A 412 -32.27 6.18 18.14
C THR A 412 -32.03 6.40 19.63
N ASN A 413 -31.19 5.59 20.28
CA ASN A 413 -31.02 5.52 21.75
C ASN A 413 -32.35 5.29 22.50
N GLN A 414 -33.27 4.54 21.90
CA GLN A 414 -34.56 4.18 22.49
C GLN A 414 -34.52 2.76 23.07
N THR A 415 -35.43 2.45 23.99
CA THR A 415 -35.66 1.06 24.42
C THR A 415 -36.31 0.25 23.29
N ILE A 416 -36.01 -1.06 23.24
CA ILE A 416 -36.54 -1.98 22.21
C ILE A 416 -38.09 -1.99 22.21
N ASP A 417 -38.70 -1.83 23.38
CA ASP A 417 -40.16 -1.84 23.57
C ASP A 417 -40.85 -0.54 23.12
N ALA A 418 -40.10 0.54 22.90
CA ALA A 418 -40.63 1.80 22.36
C ALA A 418 -40.88 1.75 20.84
N ILE A 419 -40.43 0.70 20.15
CA ILE A 419 -40.61 0.50 18.71
C ILE A 419 -41.91 -0.29 18.47
N PRO A 420 -42.90 0.26 17.74
CA PRO A 420 -44.16 -0.43 17.45
C PRO A 420 -43.93 -1.81 16.82
N GLN A 421 -44.66 -2.81 17.30
CA GLN A 421 -44.56 -4.18 16.78
C GLN A 421 -44.94 -4.25 15.29
N GLU A 422 -45.94 -3.49 14.87
CA GLU A 422 -46.41 -3.40 13.48
C GLU A 422 -45.32 -2.89 12.54
N GLU A 423 -44.71 -1.74 12.88
CA GLU A 423 -43.63 -1.12 12.11
C GLU A 423 -42.40 -2.03 12.04
N ALA A 424 -42.01 -2.64 13.16
CA ALA A 424 -40.91 -3.60 13.19
C ALA A 424 -41.19 -4.85 12.36
N THR A 425 -42.43 -5.34 12.36
CA THR A 425 -42.84 -6.53 11.60
C THR A 425 -42.82 -6.25 10.10
N LEU A 426 -43.45 -5.17 9.64
CA LEU A 426 -43.47 -4.81 8.23
C LEU A 426 -42.08 -4.47 7.69
N ALA A 427 -41.24 -3.76 8.45
CA ALA A 427 -39.88 -3.43 8.05
C ALA A 427 -38.96 -4.66 8.01
N GLY A 428 -39.01 -5.50 9.06
CA GLY A 428 -38.24 -6.74 9.10
C GLY A 428 -38.65 -7.73 8.00
N LEU A 429 -39.96 -7.90 7.76
CA LEU A 429 -40.49 -8.70 6.66
C LEU A 429 -40.05 -8.15 5.30
N THR A 430 -40.16 -6.83 5.09
CA THR A 430 -39.73 -6.16 3.85
C THR A 430 -38.24 -6.40 3.57
N ASN A 431 -37.38 -6.20 4.56
CA ASN A 431 -35.94 -6.47 4.44
C ASN A 431 -35.67 -7.92 4.05
N SER A 432 -36.31 -8.88 4.73
CA SER A 432 -36.16 -10.31 4.47
C SER A 432 -36.62 -10.71 3.06
N MET A 433 -37.78 -10.20 2.64
CA MET A 433 -38.31 -10.42 1.29
C MET A 433 -37.37 -9.85 0.22
N VAL A 434 -36.87 -8.62 0.41
CA VAL A 434 -35.89 -7.99 -0.48
C VAL A 434 -34.58 -8.77 -0.57
N ALA A 435 -34.02 -9.21 0.56
CA ALA A 435 -32.77 -9.97 0.60
C ALA A 435 -32.92 -11.33 -0.11
N MET A 436 -34.02 -12.05 0.15
CA MET A 436 -34.35 -13.28 -0.58
C MET A 436 -34.48 -13.04 -2.09
N ALA A 437 -35.11 -11.95 -2.53
CA ALA A 437 -35.32 -11.67 -3.96
C ALA A 437 -34.00 -11.36 -4.67
N ASP A 438 -33.17 -10.51 -4.05
CA ASP A 438 -31.82 -10.17 -4.51
C ASP A 438 -30.94 -11.44 -4.61
N ASP A 439 -30.96 -12.31 -3.60
CA ASP A 439 -30.18 -13.55 -3.60
C ASP A 439 -30.73 -14.62 -4.56
N MET A 440 -32.06 -14.75 -4.72
CA MET A 440 -32.67 -15.62 -5.75
C MET A 440 -32.26 -15.19 -7.17
N LEU A 441 -32.22 -13.88 -7.45
CA LEU A 441 -31.75 -13.36 -8.72
C LEU A 441 -30.25 -13.70 -8.95
N VAL A 442 -29.39 -13.56 -7.93
CA VAL A 442 -27.98 -14.00 -7.99
C VAL A 442 -27.87 -15.51 -8.22
N ALA A 443 -28.76 -16.32 -7.64
CA ALA A 443 -28.80 -17.77 -7.86
C ALA A 443 -29.15 -18.14 -9.31
N TYR A 444 -30.22 -17.54 -9.87
CA TYR A 444 -30.58 -17.74 -11.28
C TYR A 444 -29.49 -17.26 -12.24
N ALA A 445 -28.86 -16.11 -11.96
CA ALA A 445 -27.70 -15.62 -12.69
C ALA A 445 -26.51 -16.60 -12.64
N SER A 446 -26.25 -17.18 -11.48
CA SER A 446 -25.20 -18.21 -11.30
C SER A 446 -25.55 -19.53 -12.02
N ALA A 447 -26.83 -19.89 -12.09
CA ALA A 447 -27.31 -21.03 -12.86
C ALA A 447 -27.17 -20.83 -14.37
N GLN A 448 -27.49 -19.64 -14.90
CA GLN A 448 -27.22 -19.28 -16.30
C GLN A 448 -25.74 -19.46 -16.65
N LEU A 449 -24.83 -18.94 -15.82
CA LEU A 449 -23.39 -19.03 -16.05
C LEU A 449 -22.84 -20.47 -15.99
N MET A 450 -23.31 -21.29 -15.06
CA MET A 450 -22.69 -22.59 -14.74
C MET A 450 -23.44 -23.79 -15.31
N VAL A 451 -24.77 -23.78 -15.25
CA VAL A 451 -25.64 -24.87 -15.73
C VAL A 451 -26.01 -24.65 -17.20
N GLY A 452 -26.68 -23.52 -17.51
CA GLY A 452 -27.08 -23.19 -18.88
C GLY A 452 -25.92 -22.84 -19.81
N ARG A 453 -24.78 -22.41 -19.24
CA ARG A 453 -23.60 -21.87 -19.96
C ARG A 453 -23.94 -20.68 -20.86
N MET A 454 -24.93 -19.89 -20.48
CA MET A 454 -25.36 -18.68 -21.18
C MET A 454 -24.63 -17.46 -20.61
N PHE A 455 -23.81 -16.80 -21.43
CA PHE A 455 -23.00 -15.66 -20.99
C PHE A 455 -22.74 -14.66 -22.13
N THR A 456 -22.63 -13.38 -21.78
CA THR A 456 -22.16 -12.31 -22.66
C THR A 456 -20.78 -11.81 -22.20
N GLN A 457 -20.02 -11.19 -23.12
CA GLN A 457 -18.71 -10.63 -22.80
C GLN A 457 -18.84 -9.16 -22.41
N GLN A 458 -18.33 -8.80 -21.23
CA GLN A 458 -18.37 -7.43 -20.72
C GLN A 458 -16.94 -6.90 -20.44
N PRO A 459 -16.59 -5.68 -20.89
CA PRO A 459 -15.31 -5.08 -20.55
C PRO A 459 -15.25 -4.70 -19.06
N ALA A 460 -14.13 -5.03 -18.42
CA ALA A 460 -13.85 -4.75 -17.02
C ALA A 460 -12.60 -3.87 -16.88
N LYS A 461 -12.64 -2.91 -15.95
CA LYS A 461 -11.49 -2.11 -15.50
C LYS A 461 -10.79 -2.87 -14.39
N VAL A 462 -9.61 -3.41 -14.67
CA VAL A 462 -8.84 -4.26 -13.75
C VAL A 462 -7.81 -3.40 -13.02
N TYR A 463 -7.79 -3.50 -11.69
CA TYR A 463 -6.82 -2.80 -10.85
C TYR A 463 -5.72 -3.77 -10.45
N VAL A 464 -4.49 -3.48 -10.84
CA VAL A 464 -3.30 -4.31 -10.57
C VAL A 464 -2.40 -3.56 -9.59
N TYR A 465 -1.88 -4.25 -8.57
CA TYR A 465 -0.88 -3.68 -7.67
C TYR A 465 0.43 -3.42 -8.42
N ALA A 466 1.00 -2.23 -8.20
CA ALA A 466 2.20 -1.77 -8.89
C ALA A 466 3.06 -0.91 -7.95
N LEU A 467 4.35 -0.80 -8.23
CA LEU A 467 5.26 0.10 -7.52
C LEU A 467 5.14 1.53 -8.05
N GLN A 468 5.05 2.49 -7.14
CA GLN A 468 5.35 3.90 -7.36
C GLN A 468 6.69 4.21 -6.69
N PHE A 469 7.65 4.76 -7.43
CA PHE A 469 8.90 5.23 -6.84
C PHE A 469 8.71 6.62 -6.24
N GLY A 470 9.00 6.75 -4.93
CA GLY A 470 8.88 7.99 -4.18
C GLY A 470 7.45 8.39 -3.83
N GLN A 471 7.34 9.39 -2.95
CA GLN A 471 6.09 10.14 -2.75
C GLN A 471 6.15 11.45 -3.54
N PRO A 472 5.02 11.97 -4.07
CA PRO A 472 5.00 13.19 -4.89
C PRO A 472 5.66 14.40 -4.22
N SER A 473 5.47 14.55 -2.90
CA SER A 473 6.10 15.58 -2.05
C SER A 473 7.63 15.61 -2.19
N TYR A 474 8.29 14.46 -2.05
CA TYR A 474 9.74 14.35 -2.16
C TYR A 474 10.24 14.51 -3.60
N ILE A 475 9.47 14.08 -4.60
CA ILE A 475 9.80 14.26 -6.03
C ILE A 475 9.84 15.76 -6.38
N TYR A 476 8.81 16.53 -5.98
CA TYR A 476 8.81 17.98 -6.19
C TYR A 476 9.91 18.69 -5.39
N ALA A 477 10.19 18.25 -4.16
CA ALA A 477 11.24 18.82 -3.33
C ALA A 477 12.65 18.58 -3.91
N ILE A 478 12.97 17.37 -4.38
CA ILE A 478 14.30 17.08 -4.95
C ILE A 478 14.50 17.72 -6.32
N PHE A 479 13.44 17.85 -7.14
CA PHE A 479 13.50 18.62 -8.37
C PHE A 479 13.77 20.11 -8.09
N SER A 480 13.08 20.70 -7.10
CA SER A 480 13.29 22.08 -6.67
C SER A 480 14.70 22.32 -6.13
N LEU A 481 15.24 21.39 -5.33
CA LEU A 481 16.62 21.44 -4.82
C LEU A 481 17.64 21.43 -5.98
N ASN A 482 17.47 20.52 -6.95
CA ASN A 482 18.32 20.47 -8.14
C ASN A 482 18.28 21.82 -8.89
N LEU A 483 17.10 22.37 -9.13
CA LEU A 483 16.93 23.65 -9.83
C LEU A 483 17.64 24.80 -9.10
N VAL A 484 17.50 24.89 -7.76
CA VAL A 484 18.19 25.91 -6.95
C VAL A 484 19.71 25.77 -7.03
N ILE A 485 20.24 24.54 -6.99
CA ILE A 485 21.70 24.31 -7.12
C ILE A 485 22.19 24.71 -8.51
N ILE A 486 21.46 24.38 -9.60
CA ILE A 486 21.81 24.81 -10.95
C ILE A 486 21.83 26.34 -11.05
N ILE A 487 20.78 27.01 -10.54
CA ILE A 487 20.70 28.48 -10.54
C ILE A 487 21.88 29.08 -9.77
N ALA A 488 22.26 28.52 -8.61
CA ALA A 488 23.43 28.96 -7.86
C ALA A 488 24.75 28.79 -8.66
N VAL A 489 24.96 27.65 -9.33
CA VAL A 489 26.12 27.43 -10.22
C VAL A 489 26.14 28.44 -11.36
N VAL A 490 25.00 28.66 -12.02
CA VAL A 490 24.89 29.56 -13.18
C VAL A 490 25.08 31.03 -12.78
N CYS A 491 24.49 31.47 -11.67
CA CYS A 491 24.68 32.83 -11.14
C CYS A 491 26.14 33.07 -10.73
N GLU A 492 26.80 32.14 -10.05
CA GLU A 492 28.23 32.26 -9.73
C GLU A 492 29.12 32.21 -10.98
N ALA A 493 28.77 31.38 -11.98
CA ALA A 493 29.49 31.34 -13.25
C ALA A 493 29.41 32.69 -13.98
N PHE A 494 28.23 33.31 -14.07
CA PHE A 494 28.08 34.64 -14.67
C PHE A 494 28.80 35.73 -13.85
N ARG A 495 28.58 35.77 -12.53
CA ARG A 495 29.20 36.76 -11.61
C ARG A 495 30.74 36.74 -11.65
N THR A 496 31.33 35.59 -11.94
CA THR A 496 32.80 35.39 -11.94
C THR A 496 33.40 35.22 -13.35
N THR A 497 32.62 35.46 -14.41
CA THR A 497 32.99 35.24 -15.81
C THR A 497 33.63 33.86 -16.05
N GLY A 498 32.95 32.81 -15.59
CA GLY A 498 33.41 31.41 -15.70
C GLY A 498 34.59 31.07 -14.78
N TRP A 499 34.67 31.70 -13.61
CA TRP A 499 35.81 31.61 -12.69
C TRP A 499 37.16 31.90 -13.39
N SER A 500 37.16 32.82 -14.36
CA SER A 500 38.36 33.26 -15.10
C SER A 500 39.49 33.66 -14.13
N ASN A 501 39.15 34.55 -13.20
CA ASN A 501 40.02 35.19 -12.21
C ASN A 501 40.36 34.30 -11.01
N LEU A 502 39.97 33.02 -11.00
CA LEU A 502 40.30 32.10 -9.93
C LEU A 502 41.78 31.69 -10.00
N GLY A 503 42.56 32.17 -9.02
CA GLY A 503 43.97 31.79 -8.84
C GLY A 503 44.16 30.31 -8.50
N ARG A 504 45.39 29.82 -8.70
CA ARG A 504 45.75 28.40 -8.48
C ARG A 504 45.56 27.97 -7.02
N PHE A 505 46.03 28.81 -6.10
CA PHE A 505 46.09 28.53 -4.65
C PHE A 505 44.78 27.93 -4.11
N ASN A 506 44.89 26.77 -3.48
CA ASN A 506 43.83 26.10 -2.75
C ASN A 506 44.18 26.02 -1.26
N TYR A 507 43.48 26.78 -0.42
CA TYR A 507 43.65 26.70 1.03
C TYR A 507 43.20 25.35 1.63
N LEU A 508 42.51 24.48 0.85
CA LEU A 508 42.20 23.10 1.21
C LEU A 508 43.21 22.06 0.68
N ASP A 509 44.19 22.44 -0.14
CA ASP A 509 45.28 21.52 -0.54
C ASP A 509 46.48 21.78 0.38
N PRO A 510 46.92 20.80 1.20
CA PRO A 510 48.08 20.99 2.07
C PRO A 510 49.35 21.34 1.29
N ARG A 511 49.47 20.96 0.01
CA ARG A 511 50.62 21.31 -0.84
C ARG A 511 50.67 22.81 -1.12
N ASP A 512 49.57 23.37 -1.61
CA ASP A 512 49.45 24.81 -1.86
C ASP A 512 49.56 25.61 -0.55
N LEU A 513 49.00 25.09 0.56
CA LEU A 513 49.10 25.71 1.88
C LEU A 513 50.54 25.75 2.41
N ILE A 514 51.29 24.63 2.34
CA ILE A 514 52.70 24.57 2.75
C ILE A 514 53.57 25.48 1.88
N ILE A 515 53.34 25.52 0.56
CA ILE A 515 54.09 26.38 -0.36
C ILE A 515 53.79 27.87 -0.11
N ALA A 516 52.53 28.24 0.15
CA ALA A 516 52.16 29.61 0.49
C ALA A 516 52.71 30.03 1.87
N ALA A 517 52.60 29.17 2.88
CA ALA A 517 53.14 29.40 4.22
C ALA A 517 54.68 29.48 4.22
N SER A 518 55.36 28.71 3.37
CA SER A 518 56.81 28.81 3.17
C SER A 518 57.19 30.14 2.52
N ARG A 519 56.46 30.58 1.48
CA ARG A 519 56.73 31.84 0.76
C ARG A 519 56.43 33.10 1.57
N GLY A 520 55.39 33.08 2.42
CA GLY A 520 55.03 34.19 3.32
C GLY A 520 55.59 34.06 4.74
N GLY A 521 56.32 32.99 5.06
CA GLY A 521 56.61 32.59 6.44
C GLY A 521 57.43 33.61 7.23
N GLY A 522 58.34 34.33 6.58
CA GLY A 522 59.13 35.39 7.22
C GLY A 522 58.28 36.57 7.69
N ASP A 523 57.35 37.04 6.85
CA ASP A 523 56.45 38.15 7.18
C ASP A 523 55.37 37.73 8.17
N ILE A 524 54.86 36.50 8.07
CA ILE A 524 53.89 35.92 9.02
C ILE A 524 54.53 35.74 10.40
N ALA A 525 55.77 35.25 10.48
CA ALA A 525 56.52 35.19 11.73
C ALA A 525 56.73 36.60 12.30
N ALA A 526 57.28 37.53 11.52
CA ALA A 526 57.52 38.90 11.98
C ALA A 526 56.26 39.66 12.42
N ALA A 527 55.08 39.32 11.88
CA ALA A 527 53.79 39.87 12.29
C ALA A 527 53.19 39.16 13.53
N ALA A 528 53.38 37.84 13.67
CA ALA A 528 53.02 37.12 14.89
C ALA A 528 53.90 37.57 16.07
N ASP A 529 55.20 37.75 15.82
CA ASP A 529 56.16 38.34 16.74
C ASP A 529 55.76 39.76 17.13
N ASP A 530 55.38 40.65 16.20
CA ASP A 530 54.92 42.03 16.53
C ASP A 530 53.66 42.03 17.43
N ILE A 531 52.77 41.04 17.26
CA ILE A 531 51.58 40.84 18.12
C ILE A 531 51.97 40.31 19.51
N MET A 532 53.01 39.49 19.62
CA MET A 532 53.54 38.98 20.89
C MET A 532 54.44 40.00 21.60
N GLU A 533 55.22 40.80 20.86
CA GLU A 533 56.10 41.88 21.38
C GLU A 533 55.31 43.00 22.06
N ARG A 534 54.06 43.22 21.65
CA ARG A 534 53.10 44.09 22.38
C ARG A 534 52.71 43.55 23.76
N ARG A 535 53.16 42.35 24.14
CA ARG A 535 52.96 41.75 25.45
C ARG A 535 54.28 41.52 26.19
N GLU A 536 55.34 41.12 25.51
CA GLU A 536 56.72 41.09 26.03
C GLU A 536 57.74 41.16 24.87
N GLY A 537 58.60 42.19 24.87
CA GLY A 537 59.39 42.56 23.67
C GLY A 537 60.73 41.84 23.52
N LYS A 538 60.93 41.17 22.36
CA LYS A 538 62.25 40.88 21.76
C LYS A 538 62.12 40.41 20.30
N ARG A 539 62.64 41.20 19.38
CA ARG A 539 62.59 40.94 17.92
C ARG A 539 63.86 40.30 17.39
N MET A 540 63.74 39.32 16.48
CA MET A 540 64.85 38.87 15.64
C MET A 540 64.43 38.75 14.17
N ARG A 541 65.41 38.87 13.25
CA ARG A 541 65.22 38.80 11.79
C ARG A 541 66.05 37.67 11.22
N HIS A 542 65.48 36.90 10.30
CA HIS A 542 66.23 36.16 9.27
C HIS A 542 65.57 36.33 7.90
N ILE A 543 66.37 36.35 6.85
CA ILE A 543 65.98 36.57 5.46
C ILE A 543 66.41 35.36 4.65
N TRP A 544 65.54 34.85 3.78
CA TRP A 544 65.94 33.98 2.67
C TRP A 544 65.18 34.35 1.39
N LEU A 545 65.88 34.21 0.27
CA LEU A 545 65.45 34.56 -1.08
C LEU A 545 65.80 33.38 -1.99
N LEU A 546 64.83 32.88 -2.77
CA LEU A 546 65.02 32.29 -4.10
C LEU A 546 63.67 31.91 -4.74
N SER A 547 63.69 31.53 -6.02
CA SER A 547 62.61 31.85 -6.97
C SER A 547 62.00 30.67 -7.73
N ASP A 548 60.67 30.70 -7.80
CA ASP A 548 59.77 30.12 -8.82
C ASP A 548 59.77 28.60 -9.14
N PRO A 549 58.69 28.07 -9.77
CA PRO A 549 58.27 26.68 -9.53
C PRO A 549 57.98 25.86 -10.82
N ASP A 550 57.27 24.74 -10.62
CA ASP A 550 56.62 23.90 -11.64
C ASP A 550 57.46 22.83 -12.33
N GLU A 551 58.31 22.14 -11.56
CA GLU A 551 58.36 20.67 -11.55
C GLU A 551 58.79 20.17 -10.15
N GLY A 552 58.30 19.01 -9.70
CA GLY A 552 58.72 18.39 -8.43
C GLY A 552 57.92 18.70 -7.14
N ASN A 553 56.91 19.58 -7.13
CA ASN A 553 56.14 19.91 -5.90
C ASN A 553 55.44 18.70 -5.23
N GLY A 554 55.27 17.58 -5.93
CA GLY A 554 54.70 16.35 -5.39
C GLY A 554 55.70 15.43 -4.67
N SER A 555 57.01 15.69 -4.78
CA SER A 555 58.10 14.88 -4.22
C SER A 555 58.92 15.61 -3.14
N LEU A 556 58.43 16.74 -2.64
CA LEU A 556 58.97 17.40 -1.45
C LEU A 556 58.72 16.52 -0.22
N ILE A 557 59.79 15.99 0.37
CA ILE A 557 59.76 15.32 1.68
C ILE A 557 59.72 16.41 2.75
N VAL A 558 58.83 16.28 3.73
CA VAL A 558 58.58 17.32 4.74
C VAL A 558 58.51 16.70 6.13
N ASN A 559 59.40 17.17 7.01
CA ASN A 559 59.47 16.77 8.41
C ASN A 559 58.91 17.89 9.30
N LEU A 560 58.24 17.50 10.40
CA LEU A 560 57.77 18.41 11.44
C LEU A 560 58.70 18.27 12.65
N ARG A 561 59.36 19.36 13.03
CA ARG A 561 60.32 19.38 14.15
C ARG A 561 59.90 20.38 15.21
N GLY A 562 59.73 19.89 16.44
CA GLY A 562 59.39 20.72 17.60
C GLY A 562 60.63 21.37 18.22
N ASP A 563 60.47 22.61 18.68
CA ASP A 563 61.37 23.31 19.60
C ASP A 563 60.93 23.10 21.06
N GLN A 564 61.81 23.39 22.02
CA GLN A 564 61.60 23.15 23.46
C GLN A 564 60.37 23.89 24.04
N ASN A 565 59.96 24.98 23.40
CA ASN A 565 58.77 25.76 23.77
C ASN A 565 57.46 25.24 23.14
N GLY A 566 57.49 24.10 22.43
CA GLY A 566 56.30 23.47 21.83
C GLY A 566 55.91 24.00 20.44
N HIS A 567 56.62 24.99 19.90
CA HIS A 567 56.45 25.44 18.52
C HIS A 567 56.98 24.38 17.54
N VAL A 568 56.25 24.12 16.44
CA VAL A 568 56.64 23.13 15.43
C VAL A 568 56.99 23.83 14.13
N LYS A 569 58.21 23.60 13.63
CA LYS A 569 58.70 24.09 12.35
C LYS A 569 58.56 23.02 11.27
N ILE A 570 58.25 23.48 10.06
CA ILE A 570 58.26 22.68 8.84
C ILE A 570 59.69 22.70 8.26
N GLU A 571 60.35 21.54 8.19
CA GLU A 571 61.68 21.38 7.61
C GLU A 571 61.60 20.48 6.36
N VAL A 572 62.25 20.88 5.27
CA VAL A 572 62.31 20.05 4.04
C VAL A 572 63.34 18.95 4.25
N GLY A 573 62.92 17.70 4.13
CA GLY A 573 63.82 16.55 4.20
C GLY A 573 64.67 16.43 2.94
N ALA A 574 65.99 16.33 3.09
CA ALA A 574 66.86 16.01 1.98
C ALA A 574 66.57 14.58 1.49
N GLY A 575 66.15 14.42 0.24
CA GLY A 575 66.07 13.11 -0.40
C GLY A 575 67.46 12.51 -0.52
N GLN A 576 67.62 11.24 -0.13
CA GLN A 576 68.92 10.55 -0.21
C GLN A 576 69.35 10.40 -1.67
N CYS A 577 70.27 11.25 -2.12
CA CYS A 577 71.03 11.03 -3.34
C CYS A 577 72.26 10.19 -3.01
N GLU A 578 72.18 8.92 -3.36
CA GLU A 578 73.26 7.94 -3.30
C GLU A 578 74.48 8.38 -4.13
N LYS A 579 75.65 8.53 -3.50
CA LYS A 579 77.00 8.52 -4.09
C LYS A 579 78.10 8.60 -3.05
N ASP A 580 79.12 7.77 -3.21
CA ASP A 580 80.25 7.61 -2.30
C ASP A 580 81.36 8.66 -2.49
N ALA A 581 82.05 9.01 -1.39
CA ALA A 581 83.41 9.57 -1.39
C ALA A 581 84.08 9.29 -0.02
N GLU A 582 85.39 9.05 -0.04
CA GLU A 582 86.16 8.49 1.09
C GLU A 582 86.70 9.52 2.12
N ARG A 583 87.11 8.99 3.28
CA ARG A 583 88.21 9.46 4.18
C ARG A 583 88.00 10.76 4.98
N ASP A 584 88.62 10.98 6.15
CA ASP A 584 89.55 10.19 7.02
C ASP A 584 88.91 10.04 8.44
N VAL A 585 89.04 8.95 9.22
CA VAL A 585 90.21 8.35 9.93
C VAL A 585 90.76 9.19 11.10
N ASP A 586 90.37 8.81 12.34
CA ASP A 586 91.14 8.77 13.61
C ASP A 586 90.10 8.44 14.74
N SER A 587 89.94 7.22 15.29
CA SER A 587 90.85 6.29 15.98
C SER A 587 90.81 6.39 17.52
N GLU A 588 89.89 5.68 18.18
CA GLU A 588 90.16 5.06 19.49
C GLU A 588 89.23 3.84 19.74
N TYR A 589 89.77 2.78 20.37
CA TYR A 589 89.12 1.51 20.70
C TYR A 589 89.73 0.97 22.00
N PRO A 590 88.96 0.27 22.87
CA PRO A 590 88.97 -1.21 22.91
C PRO A 590 87.55 -1.79 22.64
N ALA A 591 87.34 -2.96 22.01
CA ALA A 591 87.76 -4.34 22.35
C ALA A 591 87.13 -4.84 23.67
N ASP A 592 86.44 -5.98 23.78
CA ASP A 592 86.11 -7.12 22.88
C ASP A 592 84.60 -7.52 23.13
N GLU A 593 83.91 -8.54 22.59
CA GLU A 593 84.31 -9.92 22.25
C GLU A 593 83.33 -10.67 21.29
N LYS A 594 83.90 -11.25 20.21
CA LYS A 594 83.60 -12.52 19.49
C LYS A 594 82.15 -13.06 19.31
N THR A 595 81.75 -13.12 18.02
CA THR A 595 81.35 -14.31 17.19
C THR A 595 80.49 -15.46 17.79
N MET A 596 79.63 -16.20 17.07
CA MET A 596 79.68 -16.61 15.64
C MET A 596 78.30 -17.10 15.12
N TYR A 597 78.09 -17.14 13.80
CA TYR A 597 76.94 -17.78 13.14
C TYR A 597 77.17 -19.29 12.88
N THR A 598 76.12 -20.13 12.95
CA THR A 598 75.67 -21.05 11.87
C THR A 598 74.37 -21.81 12.21
N GLU A 599 73.61 -22.22 11.19
CA GLU A 599 72.45 -23.14 11.20
C GLU A 599 72.92 -24.60 10.86
N PRO A 600 72.08 -25.59 10.41
CA PRO A 600 70.66 -25.90 10.67
C PRO A 600 70.36 -27.40 11.00
N GLY A 601 69.17 -27.69 11.58
CA GLY A 601 68.28 -28.80 11.16
C GLY A 601 68.37 -30.24 11.76
N VAL A 602 67.20 -30.75 12.22
CA VAL A 602 66.69 -32.16 12.11
C VAL A 602 67.44 -33.27 12.93
N ALA A 603 66.85 -34.28 13.61
CA ALA A 603 65.48 -34.79 13.90
C ALA A 603 65.46 -35.36 15.38
N ALA A 604 64.49 -36.07 15.98
CA ALA A 604 63.10 -36.54 15.74
C ALA A 604 62.43 -36.64 17.17
N GLU A 605 61.53 -37.53 17.63
CA GLU A 605 60.71 -38.67 17.14
C GLU A 605 59.52 -38.91 18.13
N ARG A 606 58.55 -39.79 17.80
CA ARG A 606 57.52 -40.45 18.67
C ARG A 606 56.46 -39.58 19.40
N GLY A 607 55.19 -39.84 19.08
CA GLY A 607 54.02 -39.60 19.97
C GLY A 607 53.59 -40.91 20.67
N PRO A 608 52.28 -41.16 20.94
CA PRO A 608 51.10 -40.29 20.80
C PRO A 608 50.20 -40.26 22.06
N LEU A 609 49.08 -39.51 22.03
CA LEU A 609 47.70 -39.95 22.42
C LEU A 609 46.72 -38.76 22.62
N THR A 610 45.45 -39.00 22.30
CA THR A 610 44.29 -38.08 22.39
C THR A 610 43.25 -38.61 23.41
N PRO A 611 42.05 -38.00 23.58
CA PRO A 611 41.77 -36.63 24.03
C PRO A 611 40.81 -36.63 25.26
N LYS A 612 40.66 -35.51 25.99
CA LYS A 612 39.55 -35.35 26.96
C LYS A 612 38.96 -33.93 27.05
N THR A 613 37.63 -33.90 26.95
CA THR A 613 36.69 -32.81 27.26
C THR A 613 35.36 -33.45 27.67
N PRO A 614 34.40 -32.75 28.33
CA PRO A 614 34.48 -31.47 29.04
C PRO A 614 34.03 -31.61 30.52
N MET A 615 33.86 -30.49 31.24
CA MET A 615 32.97 -30.46 32.42
C MET A 615 32.05 -29.22 32.38
N LYS A 616 30.84 -29.37 32.92
CA LYS A 616 29.77 -28.36 32.90
C LYS A 616 29.71 -27.62 34.24
N MET A 617 29.22 -26.39 34.23
CA MET A 617 28.56 -25.76 35.38
C MET A 617 27.30 -25.02 34.89
N LYS A 618 26.20 -25.04 35.64
CA LYS A 618 24.91 -24.50 35.18
C LYS A 618 23.97 -24.11 36.34
N VAL A 619 23.29 -22.96 36.17
CA VAL A 619 22.11 -22.47 36.91
C VAL A 619 22.27 -22.11 38.39
N GLY A 620 21.91 -20.86 38.71
CA GLY A 620 21.22 -20.50 39.94
C GLY A 620 20.12 -19.48 39.58
N ILE A 621 18.85 -19.80 39.86
CA ILE A 621 17.70 -18.89 39.67
C ILE A 621 17.05 -18.68 41.02
N SER A 622 16.63 -17.46 41.32
CA SER A 622 15.67 -17.15 42.39
C SER A 622 14.84 -15.93 41.97
N GLY A 623 13.57 -15.89 42.40
CA GLY A 623 12.65 -14.80 42.15
C GLY A 623 11.56 -14.77 43.22
N SER A 624 11.13 -13.59 43.63
CA SER A 624 10.05 -13.41 44.62
C SER A 624 9.55 -11.96 44.63
N LYS A 625 8.59 -11.65 43.76
CA LYS A 625 7.28 -11.00 44.05
C LYS A 625 6.56 -10.60 42.77
#